data_AF-A0A6M0AXE5-F1
#
_entry.id   AF-A0A6M0AXE5-F1
#
_cell.length_a   1.000
_cell.length_b   1.000
_cell.length_c   1.000
_cell.angle_alpha   90.00
_cell.angle_beta   90.00
_cell.angle_gamma   90.00
#
_symmetry.space_group_name_H-M   'P 1'
#
loop_
_entity.id
_entity.type
_entity.pdbx_description
1 polymer ?
#
loop_
_entity_poly.entity_id
_entity_poly.type
_entity_poly.pdbx_seq_one_letter_code
_entity_poly.pdbx_strand_id
1 'polypeptide(L)'
;MRITVIVPTYRRPKDLERCLEALEKQTRPADEVLVIVRDTDAETWAFLEALNLEVLPIRPVTLSIPGQVAALNAGLDRAQGDIIAITDDDAAPRGNWLADIETHFLSDHRIGGVGGRDWVHLGNYLENG
;
A
#
# COMPACT_ATOMS: atom_id res chain seq x y z
N MET A 1 10.86 0.23 13.87
CA MET A 1 11.10 -0.83 12.86
C MET A 1 10.89 -0.21 11.49
N ARG A 2 11.60 -0.66 10.45
CA ARG A 2 11.35 -0.16 9.08
C ARG A 2 10.08 -0.81 8.52
N ILE A 3 9.24 -0.03 7.85
CA ILE A 3 7.97 -0.49 7.27
C ILE A 3 8.00 -0.30 5.75
N THR A 4 7.85 -1.41 5.02
CA THR A 4 7.55 -1.38 3.59
C THR A 4 6.04 -1.58 3.39
N VAL A 5 5.41 -0.65 2.68
CA VAL A 5 4.01 -0.79 2.24
C VAL A 5 4.00 -1.32 0.80
N ILE A 6 3.24 -2.37 0.54
CA ILE A 6 3.03 -2.92 -0.81
C ILE A 6 1.63 -2.53 -1.30
N VAL A 7 1.57 -1.89 -2.46
CA VAL A 7 0.33 -1.48 -3.13
C VAL A 7 0.29 -2.07 -4.54
N PRO A 8 -0.40 -3.19 -4.76
CA PRO A 8 -0.63 -3.71 -6.10
C PRO A 8 -1.68 -2.85 -6.82
N THR A 9 -1.46 -2.57 -8.10
CA THR A 9 -2.40 -1.76 -8.90
C THR A 9 -2.49 -2.25 -10.34
N TYR A 10 -3.65 -2.04 -10.97
CA TYR A 10 -3.83 -2.28 -12.39
C TYR A 10 -4.97 -1.45 -12.97
N ARG A 11 -4.64 -0.53 -13.88
CA ARG A 11 -5.55 0.34 -14.64
C ARG A 11 -6.50 1.14 -13.75
N ARG A 12 -6.01 1.59 -12.59
CA ARG A 12 -6.77 2.36 -11.60
C ARG A 12 -5.97 3.53 -11.01
N PRO A 13 -5.35 4.39 -11.85
CA PRO A 13 -4.47 5.47 -11.36
C PRO A 13 -5.18 6.43 -10.40
N LYS A 14 -6.49 6.69 -10.58
CA LYS A 14 -7.26 7.55 -9.68
C LYS A 14 -7.51 6.93 -8.30
N ASP A 15 -7.71 5.62 -8.24
CA ASP A 15 -7.87 4.95 -6.96
C ASP A 15 -6.50 4.92 -6.24
N LEU A 16 -5.46 4.54 -6.99
CA LEU A 16 -4.07 4.58 -6.52
C LEU A 16 -3.68 5.95 -5.97
N GLU A 17 -4.02 7.05 -6.65
CA GLU A 17 -3.76 8.42 -6.18
C GLU A 17 -4.35 8.64 -4.78
N ARG A 18 -5.62 8.28 -4.55
CA ARG A 18 -6.26 8.41 -3.23
C ARG A 18 -5.59 7.52 -2.17
N CYS A 19 -5.17 6.32 -2.54
CA CYS A 19 -4.44 5.41 -1.64
C CYS A 19 -3.09 6.03 -1.23
N LEU A 20 -2.33 6.55 -2.19
CA LEU A 20 -1.03 7.19 -1.94
C LEU A 20 -1.17 8.47 -1.11
N GLU A 21 -2.20 9.29 -1.36
CA GLU A 21 -2.52 10.46 -0.51
C GLU A 21 -2.86 10.06 0.94
N ALA A 22 -3.54 8.93 1.15
CA ALA A 22 -3.85 8.42 2.48
C ALA A 22 -2.59 7.89 3.20
N LEU A 23 -1.66 7.29 2.45
CA LEU A 23 -0.35 6.87 2.95
C LEU A 23 0.56 8.07 3.28
N GLU A 24 0.47 9.16 2.53
CA GLU A 24 1.21 10.39 2.84
C GLU A 24 0.74 11.02 4.16
N LYS A 25 -0.54 10.88 4.49
CA LYS A 25 -1.17 11.44 5.72
C LYS A 25 -0.97 10.57 6.97
N GLN A 26 -0.12 9.53 6.90
CA GLN A 26 0.13 8.68 8.07
C GLN A 26 0.88 9.43 9.17
N THR A 27 0.46 9.28 10.42
CA THR A 27 1.15 9.82 11.60
C THR A 27 2.52 9.17 11.81
N ARG A 28 2.64 7.91 11.38
CA ARG A 28 3.89 7.21 11.18
C ARG A 28 4.09 7.02 9.67
N PRO A 29 4.98 7.80 9.02
CA PRO A 29 5.21 7.67 7.57
C PRO A 29 5.68 6.26 7.18
N ALA A 30 5.46 5.84 5.94
CA ALA A 30 6.10 4.64 5.42
C ALA A 30 7.60 4.89 5.19
N ASP A 31 8.46 3.89 5.42
CA ASP A 31 9.89 3.99 5.07
C ASP A 31 10.15 3.62 3.60
N GLU A 32 9.23 2.87 3.00
CA GLU A 32 9.23 2.49 1.59
C GLU A 32 7.79 2.19 1.14
N VAL A 33 7.41 2.63 -0.05
CA VAL A 33 6.14 2.27 -0.69
C VAL A 33 6.40 1.62 -2.03
N LEU A 34 6.11 0.33 -2.15
CA LEU A 34 6.24 -0.43 -3.38
C LEU A 34 4.92 -0.45 -4.13
N VAL A 35 4.86 0.29 -5.24
CA VAL A 35 3.70 0.26 -6.13
C VAL A 35 3.95 -0.80 -7.21
N ILE A 36 3.21 -1.90 -7.17
CA ILE A 36 3.41 -3.01 -8.10
C ILE A 36 2.48 -2.83 -9.30
N VAL A 37 3.08 -2.58 -10.47
CA VAL A 37 2.37 -2.17 -11.69
C VAL A 37 2.66 -3.15 -12.81
N ARG A 38 1.65 -3.46 -13.62
CA ARG A 38 1.88 -4.26 -14.83
C ARG A 38 2.68 -3.48 -15.87
N ASP A 39 3.62 -4.15 -16.54
CA ASP A 39 4.40 -3.58 -17.65
C ASP A 39 3.52 -2.99 -18.77
N THR A 40 2.35 -3.59 -19.02
CA THR A 40 1.37 -3.19 -20.02
C THR A 40 0.42 -2.07 -19.60
N ASP A 41 0.55 -1.55 -18.38
CA ASP A 41 -0.33 -0.52 -17.83
C ASP A 41 0.22 0.90 -18.02
N ALA A 42 0.28 1.33 -19.29
CA ALA A 42 0.87 2.62 -19.67
C ALA A 42 0.24 3.83 -18.94
N GLU A 43 -1.05 3.75 -18.59
CA GLU A 43 -1.75 4.82 -17.89
C GLU A 43 -1.23 4.98 -16.46
N THR A 44 -1.12 3.88 -15.70
CA THR A 44 -0.55 3.92 -14.35
C THR A 44 0.92 4.31 -14.34
N TRP A 45 1.71 3.87 -15.33
CA TRP A 45 3.11 4.30 -15.46
C TRP A 45 3.22 5.81 -15.71
N ALA A 46 2.44 6.35 -16.64
CA ALA A 46 2.43 7.80 -16.89
C ALA A 46 1.98 8.59 -15.66
N PHE A 47 1.01 8.07 -14.90
CA PHE A 47 0.60 8.65 -13.61
C PHE A 47 1.76 8.68 -12.61
N LEU A 48 2.47 7.56 -12.42
CA LEU A 48 3.59 7.47 -11.47
C LEU A 48 4.80 8.34 -11.89
N GLU A 49 5.04 8.51 -13.18
CA GLU A 49 6.08 9.42 -13.71
C GLU A 49 5.73 10.89 -13.47
N ALA A 50 4.45 11.24 -13.56
CA ALA A 50 3.95 12.60 -13.31
C ALA A 50 3.72 12.88 -11.81
N LEU A 51 3.75 11.85 -10.96
CA LEU A 51 3.44 11.96 -9.55
C LEU A 51 4.53 12.74 -8.83
N ASN A 52 4.14 13.86 -8.23
CA ASN A 52 5.04 14.70 -7.44
C ASN A 52 4.68 14.61 -5.95
N LEU A 53 5.06 13.51 -5.32
CA LEU A 53 4.96 13.37 -3.87
C LEU A 53 6.35 13.57 -3.26
N GLU A 54 6.57 14.72 -2.62
CA GLU A 54 7.84 15.02 -1.95
C GLU A 54 8.03 14.20 -0.66
N VAL A 55 6.96 13.63 -0.11
CA VAL A 55 6.92 13.06 1.24
C VAL A 55 6.92 11.53 1.25
N LEU A 56 6.42 10.86 0.19
CA LEU A 56 6.28 9.40 0.17
C LEU A 56 7.43 8.72 -0.59
N PRO A 57 8.20 7.80 0.03
CA PRO A 57 9.31 7.11 -0.62
C PRO A 57 8.81 6.00 -1.56
N ILE A 58 8.21 6.40 -2.69
CA ILE A 58 7.62 5.49 -3.68
C ILE A 58 8.70 4.87 -4.56
N ARG A 59 8.60 3.55 -4.76
CA ARG A 59 9.39 2.79 -5.71
C ARG A 59 8.47 1.90 -6.55
N PRO A 60 8.19 2.26 -7.82
CA PRO A 60 7.43 1.41 -8.72
C PRO A 60 8.17 0.09 -8.98
N VAL A 61 7.41 -0.99 -9.10
CA VAL A 61 7.90 -2.32 -9.41
C VAL A 61 7.12 -2.87 -10.59
N THR A 62 7.82 -3.18 -11.67
CA THR A 62 7.23 -3.79 -12.86
C THR A 62 6.91 -5.26 -12.65
N LEU A 63 5.72 -5.67 -13.07
CA LEU A 63 5.24 -7.05 -13.10
C LEU A 63 4.77 -7.43 -14.51
N SER A 64 5.26 -8.53 -15.06
CA SER A 64 4.91 -8.99 -16.42
C SER A 64 3.79 -10.04 -16.45
N ILE A 65 3.37 -10.55 -15.29
CA ILE A 65 2.34 -11.59 -15.18
C ILE A 65 1.09 -11.06 -14.46
N PRO A 66 -0.12 -11.52 -14.83
CA PRO A 66 -1.35 -11.09 -14.18
C PRO A 66 -1.55 -11.75 -12.81
N GLY A 67 -2.32 -11.08 -11.95
CA GLY A 67 -2.90 -11.66 -10.73
C GLY A 67 -2.39 -11.04 -9.44
N GLN A 68 -3.29 -10.94 -8.45
CA GLN A 68 -3.02 -10.32 -7.15
C GLN A 68 -1.85 -11.01 -6.42
N VAL A 69 -1.87 -12.34 -6.37
CA VAL A 69 -0.81 -13.12 -5.70
C VAL A 69 0.56 -12.88 -6.33
N ALA A 70 0.62 -12.79 -7.66
CA ALA A 70 1.87 -12.49 -8.36
C ALA A 70 2.39 -11.09 -8.03
N ALA A 71 1.50 -10.10 -7.92
CA ALA A 71 1.86 -8.74 -7.52
C ALA A 71 2.37 -8.69 -6.08
N LEU A 72 1.66 -9.34 -5.15
CA LEU A 72 2.09 -9.41 -3.75
C LEU A 72 3.44 -10.10 -3.60
N ASN A 73 3.66 -11.24 -4.26
CA ASN A 73 4.95 -11.93 -4.24
C ASN A 73 6.07 -11.05 -4.80
N ALA A 74 5.84 -10.36 -5.92
CA ALA A 74 6.84 -9.47 -6.51
C ALA A 74 7.19 -8.28 -5.60
N GLY A 75 6.23 -7.81 -4.81
CA GLY A 75 6.44 -6.81 -3.76
C GLY A 75 7.23 -7.38 -2.59
N LEU A 76 6.85 -8.55 -2.08
CA LEU A 76 7.52 -9.24 -0.98
C LEU A 76 9.01 -9.51 -1.31
N ASP A 77 9.31 -9.97 -2.52
CA ASP A 77 10.68 -10.23 -2.99
C ASP A 77 11.56 -8.96 -3.02
N ARG A 78 10.94 -7.78 -3.02
CA ARG A 78 11.63 -6.48 -3.12
C ARG A 78 11.58 -5.66 -1.85
N ALA A 79 10.73 -6.03 -0.90
CA ALA A 79 10.53 -5.26 0.31
C ALA A 79 11.78 -5.30 1.20
N GLN A 80 12.07 -4.18 1.85
CA GLN A 80 13.27 -4.01 2.68
C GLN A 80 12.96 -3.72 4.16
N GLY A 81 11.68 -3.57 4.51
CA GLY A 81 11.22 -3.33 5.86
C GLY A 81 11.28 -4.56 6.76
N ASP A 82 11.39 -4.33 8.06
CA ASP A 82 11.19 -5.35 9.09
C ASP A 82 9.71 -5.75 9.19
N ILE A 83 8.82 -4.79 8.89
CA ILE A 83 7.37 -4.96 8.82
C ILE A 83 6.93 -4.78 7.37
N ILE A 84 6.13 -5.73 6.89
CA ILE A 84 5.45 -5.61 5.60
C ILE A 84 3.98 -5.30 5.85
N ALA A 85 3.54 -4.15 5.35
CA ALA A 85 2.14 -3.76 5.34
C ALA A 85 1.61 -3.86 3.90
N ILE A 86 0.39 -4.36 3.72
CA ILE A 86 -0.22 -4.56 2.41
C ILE A 86 -1.54 -3.80 2.40
N THR A 87 -1.79 -3.04 1.34
CA THR A 87 -3.08 -2.38 1.11
C THR A 87 -3.37 -2.33 -0.38
N ASP A 88 -4.63 -2.44 -0.78
CA ASP A 88 -5.04 -2.37 -2.17
C ASP A 88 -5.06 -0.91 -2.66
N ASP A 89 -4.93 -0.70 -3.97
CA ASP A 89 -4.97 0.63 -4.59
C ASP A 89 -6.33 1.34 -4.46
N ASP A 90 -7.41 0.62 -4.17
CA ASP A 90 -8.75 1.17 -3.93
C ASP A 90 -9.08 1.40 -2.44
N ALA A 91 -8.12 1.14 -1.55
CA ALA A 91 -8.25 1.44 -0.13
C ALA A 91 -7.71 2.83 0.23
N ALA A 92 -8.18 3.39 1.34
CA ALA A 92 -7.64 4.59 1.95
C ALA A 92 -7.33 4.31 3.44
N PRO A 93 -6.09 3.89 3.76
CA PRO A 93 -5.72 3.60 5.14
C PRO A 93 -5.95 4.80 6.07
N ARG A 94 -6.48 4.55 7.27
CA ARG A 94 -6.65 5.60 8.30
C ARG A 94 -5.29 6.17 8.69
N GLY A 95 -5.24 7.44 9.08
CA GLY A 95 -3.98 8.14 9.38
C GLY A 95 -3.09 7.50 10.45
N ASN A 96 -3.62 6.63 11.32
CA ASN A 96 -2.84 5.92 12.34
C ASN A 96 -2.52 4.46 11.97
N TRP A 97 -2.85 4.01 10.75
CA TRP A 97 -2.75 2.60 10.36
C TRP A 97 -1.35 2.01 10.54
N LEU A 98 -0.31 2.69 10.05
CA LEU A 98 1.07 2.22 10.21
C LEU A 98 1.57 2.29 11.66
N ALA A 99 1.15 3.31 12.41
CA ALA A 99 1.52 3.47 13.82
C ALA A 99 0.93 2.35 14.70
N ASP A 100 -0.33 1.98 14.44
CA ASP A 100 -1.01 0.90 15.14
C ASP A 100 -0.36 -0.46 14.83
N ILE A 101 -0.03 -0.73 13.55
CA ILE A 101 0.70 -1.93 13.14
C ILE A 101 2.05 -2.01 13.86
N GLU A 102 2.86 -0.95 13.82
CA GLU A 102 4.18 -0.91 14.46
C GLU A 102 4.06 -1.14 15.98
N THR A 103 3.06 -0.52 16.62
CA THR A 103 2.80 -0.69 18.06
C THR A 103 2.55 -2.16 18.42
N HIS A 104 1.78 -2.90 17.61
CA HIS A 104 1.54 -4.31 17.87
C HIS A 104 2.81 -5.16 17.74
N PHE A 105 3.59 -5.00 16.68
CA PHE A 105 4.85 -5.74 16.51
C PHE A 105 5.89 -5.41 17.60
N LEU A 106 5.94 -4.17 18.07
CA LEU A 106 6.80 -3.78 19.20
C LEU A 106 6.34 -4.37 20.53
N SER A 107 5.05 -4.63 20.70
CA SER A 107 4.48 -5.12 21.97
C SER A 107 4.80 -6.59 22.27
N ASP A 108 4.91 -7.43 21.23
CA ASP A 108 5.25 -8.85 21.37
C ASP A 108 5.92 -9.36 20.09
N HIS A 109 7.20 -9.73 20.19
CA HIS A 109 8.00 -10.22 19.07
C HIS A 109 7.55 -11.60 18.56
N ARG A 110 6.59 -12.25 19.21
CA ARG A 110 5.98 -13.51 18.74
C ARG A 110 4.83 -13.28 17.76
N ILE A 111 4.38 -12.04 17.59
CA ILE A 111 3.32 -11.71 16.63
C ILE A 111 3.86 -11.88 15.20
N GLY A 112 3.24 -12.78 14.45
CA GLY A 112 3.57 -13.04 13.04
C GLY A 112 2.70 -12.28 12.04
N GLY A 113 1.64 -11.61 12.49
CA GLY A 113 0.73 -10.87 11.63
C GLY A 113 -0.35 -10.13 12.41
N VAL A 114 -0.81 -9.02 11.85
CA VAL A 114 -1.90 -8.18 12.38
C VAL A 114 -2.86 -7.83 11.24
N GLY A 115 -4.13 -7.71 11.57
CA GLY A 115 -5.18 -7.32 10.64
C GLY A 115 -6.13 -6.32 11.31
N GLY A 116 -6.72 -5.45 10.50
CA GLY A 116 -7.68 -4.45 10.95
C GLY A 116 -9.08 -4.73 10.41
N ARG A 117 -10.04 -3.90 10.84
CA ARG A 117 -11.39 -3.89 10.25
C ARG A 117 -11.42 -3.01 9.02
N ASP A 118 -12.03 -3.51 7.95
CA ASP A 118 -12.29 -2.75 6.74
C ASP A 118 -13.67 -2.08 6.81
N TRP A 119 -13.73 -0.83 6.33
CA TRP A 119 -14.98 -0.07 6.24
C TRP A 119 -15.34 0.03 4.78
N VAL A 120 -16.40 -0.67 4.37
CA VAL A 120 -16.81 -0.72 2.97
C VAL A 120 -17.90 0.31 2.73
N HIS A 121 -17.65 1.22 1.80
CA HIS A 121 -18.61 2.24 1.38
C HIS A 121 -19.40 1.74 0.16
N LEU A 122 -20.69 1.49 0.32
CA LEU A 122 -21.63 1.18 -0.77
C LEU A 122 -22.46 2.43 -1.08
N GLY A 123 -21.94 3.28 -1.97
CA GLY A 123 -22.54 4.59 -2.25
C GLY A 123 -22.42 5.52 -1.03
N ASN A 124 -23.57 5.97 -0.50
CA ASN A 124 -23.61 6.80 0.71
C ASN A 124 -23.75 5.98 2.01
N TYR A 125 -23.78 4.66 1.92
CA TYR A 125 -23.95 3.77 3.06
C TYR A 125 -22.62 3.18 3.49
N LEU A 126 -22.38 3.21 4.80
CA LEU A 126 -21.30 2.50 5.46
C LEU A 126 -21.79 1.10 5.83
N GLU A 127 -21.25 0.07 5.19
CA GLU A 127 -21.36 -1.29 5.71
C GLU A 127 -20.22 -1.55 6.69
N ASN A 128 -20.60 -2.05 7.87
CA ASN A 128 -19.63 -2.54 8.84
C ASN A 128 -19.21 -3.94 8.43
N GLY A 129 -17.96 -4.08 7.96
CA GLY A 129 -17.27 -5.36 7.77
C GLY A 129 -16.79 -5.98 9.07
#